data_AF-A0A2V8LNE2-F1
#
_entry.id   AF-A0A2V8LNE2-F1
#
_cell.length_a   1.000
_cell.length_b   1.000
_cell.length_c   1.000
_cell.angle_alpha   90.00
_cell.angle_beta   90.00
_cell.angle_gamma   90.00
#
_symmetry.space_group_name_H-M   'P 1'
#
loop_
_entity.id
_entity.type
_entity.pdbx_description
1 polymer ?
#
loop_
_entity_poly.entity_id
_entity_poly.type
_entity_poly.pdbx_seq_one_letter_code
_entity_poly.pdbx_strand_id
1 'polypeptide(L)'
;MQIRPRLEALIDDMLDGHILLDEALEEFEKLYIEKAYTRNKKRISHTAAALGIHRNTISKRVNSYRAEERKHQQNGARRRGNSKAH
;
A
#
# COMPACT_ATOMS: atom_id res chain seq x y z
N MET A 1 3.16 -22.79 8.20
CA MET A 1 1.99 -21.87 8.30
C MET A 1 1.16 -22.08 7.04
N GLN A 2 -0.10 -22.50 7.16
CA GLN A 2 -0.97 -22.68 5.99
C GLN A 2 -1.54 -21.31 5.57
N ILE A 3 -1.39 -20.96 4.30
CA ILE A 3 -1.80 -19.64 3.79
C ILE A 3 -3.32 -19.53 3.64
N ARG A 4 -3.99 -20.65 3.36
CA ARG A 4 -5.42 -20.70 3.07
C ARG A 4 -6.31 -20.24 4.23
N PRO A 5 -6.16 -20.76 5.48
CA PRO A 5 -6.99 -20.30 6.59
C PRO A 5 -6.80 -18.81 6.92
N ARG A 6 -5.61 -18.26 6.66
CA ARG A 6 -5.32 -16.84 6.88
C ARG A 6 -5.98 -15.96 5.82
N LEU A 7 -6.07 -16.43 4.58
CA LEU A 7 -6.77 -15.73 3.52
C LEU A 7 -8.28 -15.83 3.69
N GLU A 8 -8.80 -16.98 4.12
CA GLU A 8 -10.23 -17.16 4.42
C GLU A 8 -10.70 -16.15 5.47
N ALA A 9 -9.98 -16.04 6.60
CA ALA A 9 -10.31 -15.04 7.63
C ALA A 9 -10.24 -13.59 7.12
N LEU A 10 -9.25 -13.25 6.28
CA LEU A 10 -9.14 -11.92 5.69
C LEU A 10 -10.31 -11.63 4.73
N ILE A 11 -10.76 -12.63 3.97
CA ILE A 11 -11.88 -12.49 3.03
C ILE A 11 -13.19 -12.29 3.79
N ASP A 12 -13.40 -13.01 4.89
CA ASP A 12 -14.59 -12.82 5.74
C ASP A 12 -14.65 -11.37 6.26
N ASP A 13 -13.54 -10.85 6.80
CA ASP A 13 -13.44 -9.45 7.26
C ASP A 13 -13.72 -8.44 6.12
N MET A 14 -13.25 -8.72 4.90
CA MET A 14 -13.49 -7.86 3.73
C MET A 14 -14.96 -7.85 3.31
N LEU A 15 -15.62 -9.01 3.33
CA LEU A 15 -17.03 -9.15 2.98
C LEU A 15 -17.91 -8.44 4.01
N ASP A 16 -17.64 -8.60 5.31
CA ASP A 16 -18.34 -7.91 6.38
C ASP A 16 -18.17 -6.38 6.28
N GLY A 17 -16.97 -5.93 5.92
CA GLY A 17 -16.63 -4.53 5.69
C GLY A 17 -17.14 -3.93 4.38
N HIS A 18 -17.81 -4.71 3.53
CA HIS A 18 -18.26 -4.31 2.18
C HIS A 18 -17.11 -3.78 1.28
N ILE A 19 -15.90 -4.32 1.45
CA ILE A 19 -14.74 -3.96 0.65
C ILE A 19 -14.82 -4.70 -0.68
N LEU A 20 -14.76 -3.97 -1.79
CA LEU A 20 -14.76 -4.57 -3.12
C LEU A 20 -13.43 -5.29 -3.37
N LEU A 21 -13.49 -6.40 -4.10
CA LEU A 21 -12.31 -7.20 -4.42
C LEU A 21 -11.21 -6.37 -5.10
N ASP A 22 -11.58 -5.51 -6.04
CA ASP A 22 -10.63 -4.68 -6.78
C ASP A 22 -9.91 -3.68 -5.86
N GLU A 23 -10.65 -3.06 -4.93
CA GLU A 23 -10.10 -2.15 -3.91
C GLU A 23 -9.12 -2.88 -3.00
N ALA A 24 -9.50 -4.08 -2.54
CA ALA A 24 -8.64 -4.88 -1.68
C ALA A 24 -7.36 -5.36 -2.39
N LEU A 25 -7.45 -5.75 -3.66
CA LEU A 25 -6.28 -6.14 -4.45
C LEU A 25 -5.33 -4.96 -4.67
N GLU A 26 -5.87 -3.78 -4.95
CA GLU A 26 -5.07 -2.55 -5.10
C GLU A 26 -4.33 -2.20 -3.79
N GLU A 27 -5.05 -2.18 -2.68
CA GLU A 27 -4.47 -1.85 -1.37
C GLU A 27 -3.49 -2.94 -0.90
N PHE A 28 -3.80 -4.22 -1.14
CA PHE A 28 -2.89 -5.32 -0.86
C PHE A 28 -1.58 -5.19 -1.66
N GLU A 29 -1.66 -4.95 -2.97
CA GLU A 29 -0.48 -4.82 -3.83
C GLU A 29 0.41 -3.68 -3.34
N LYS A 30 -0.19 -2.53 -3.02
CA LYS A 30 0.51 -1.37 -2.47
C LYS A 30 1.24 -1.70 -1.17
N LEU A 31 0.52 -2.26 -0.19
CA LEU A 31 1.10 -2.66 1.11
C LEU A 31 2.20 -3.70 0.94
N TYR A 32 2.00 -4.69 0.08
CA TYR A 32 2.97 -5.76 -0.15
C TYR A 32 4.29 -5.20 -0.70
N ILE A 33 4.22 -4.32 -1.70
CA ILE A 33 5.40 -3.68 -2.31
C ILE A 33 6.09 -2.75 -1.31
N GLU A 34 5.34 -1.97 -0.54
CA GLU A 34 5.90 -1.04 0.45
C GLU A 34 6.64 -1.79 1.58
N LYS A 35 6.04 -2.88 2.09
CA LYS A 35 6.67 -3.75 3.08
C LYS A 35 7.94 -4.39 2.52
N ALA A 36 7.90 -4.88 1.29
CA ALA A 36 9.09 -5.44 0.63
C ALA A 36 10.19 -4.38 0.44
N TYR A 37 9.82 -3.17 0.03
CA TYR A 37 10.73 -2.05 -0.15
C TYR A 37 11.40 -1.64 1.16
N THR A 38 10.63 -1.57 2.25
CA THR A 38 11.14 -1.28 3.59
C THR A 38 12.08 -2.37 4.09
N ARG A 39 11.70 -3.64 3.94
CA ARG A 39 12.56 -4.80 4.29
C ARG A 39 13.89 -4.80 3.54
N ASN A 40 13.89 -4.33 2.29
CA ASN A 40 15.08 -4.20 1.46
C ASN A 40 15.81 -2.85 1.62
N LYS A 41 15.68 -2.19 2.78
CA LYS A 41 16.36 -0.93 3.11
C LYS A 41 16.12 0.17 2.06
N LYS A 42 14.92 0.23 1.50
CA LYS A 42 14.51 1.22 0.49
C LYS A 42 15.35 1.15 -0.80
N ARG A 43 15.89 -0.03 -1.14
CA ARG A 43 16.64 -0.28 -2.39
C ARG A 43 15.75 -0.90 -3.45
N ILE A 44 15.52 -0.18 -4.55
CA ILE A 44 14.64 -0.61 -5.66
C ILE A 44 15.13 -1.93 -6.27
N SER A 45 16.42 -2.03 -6.61
CA SER A 45 16.96 -3.23 -7.26
C SER A 45 16.84 -4.48 -6.40
N HIS A 46 17.06 -4.36 -5.08
CA HIS A 46 16.92 -5.49 -4.15
C HIS A 46 15.45 -5.88 -3.96
N THR A 47 14.55 -4.89 -3.92
CA THR A 47 13.10 -5.13 -3.84
C THR A 47 12.58 -5.82 -5.10
N ALA A 48 13.04 -5.38 -6.27
CA ALA A 48 12.74 -5.98 -7.56
C ALA A 48 13.18 -7.44 -7.63
N ALA A 49 14.42 -7.72 -7.22
CA ALA A 49 14.92 -9.09 -7.14
C ALA A 49 14.12 -9.96 -6.15
N ALA A 50 13.78 -9.43 -4.97
CA ALA A 50 13.03 -10.15 -3.94
C ALA A 50 11.57 -10.45 -4.36
N LEU A 51 10.96 -9.57 -5.16
CA LEU A 51 9.59 -9.74 -5.64
C LEU A 51 9.50 -10.46 -6.99
N GLY A 52 10.62 -10.69 -7.67
CA GLY A 52 10.63 -11.24 -9.03
C GLY A 52 10.02 -10.30 -10.08
N ILE A 53 9.98 -9.00 -9.80
CA ILE A 53 9.39 -7.98 -10.67
C ILE A 53 10.50 -7.09 -11.22
N HIS A 54 10.42 -6.70 -12.50
CA HIS A 54 11.43 -5.84 -13.10
C HIS A 54 11.56 -4.50 -12.35
N ARG A 55 12.80 -4.04 -12.15
CA ARG A 55 13.14 -2.84 -11.35
C ARG A 55 12.42 -1.58 -11.79
N ASN A 56 12.15 -1.40 -13.08
CA ASN A 56 11.44 -0.24 -13.60
C ASN A 56 9.97 -0.24 -13.15
N THR A 57 9.35 -1.41 -13.08
CA THR A 57 7.97 -1.56 -12.59
C THR A 57 7.90 -1.22 -11.11
N ILE A 58 8.83 -1.75 -10.30
CA ILE A 58 8.93 -1.39 -8.88
C ILE A 58 9.18 0.11 -8.70
N SER A 59 10.10 0.69 -9.48
CA SER A 59 10.39 2.13 -9.44
C SER A 59 9.13 2.97 -9.69
N LYS A 60 8.37 2.66 -10.75
CA LYS A 60 7.11 3.34 -11.05
C LYS A 60 6.09 3.22 -9.92
N ARG A 61 5.88 2.01 -9.40
CA ARG A 61 4.91 1.75 -8.32
C ARG A 61 5.27 2.47 -7.02
N VAL A 62 6.52 2.32 -6.56
CA VAL A 62 7.00 3.00 -5.33
C VAL A 62 6.90 4.52 -5.45
N ASN A 63 7.19 5.08 -6.63
CA ASN A 63 7.06 6.53 -6.86
C ASN A 63 5.59 6.98 -6.85
N SER A 64 4.67 6.20 -7.44
CA SER A 64 3.22 6.50 -7.41
C SER A 64 2.69 6.50 -5.99
N TYR A 65 2.91 5.42 -5.24
CA TYR A 65 2.38 5.27 -3.89
C TYR A 65 2.89 6.36 -2.94
N ARG A 66 4.17 6.72 -3.03
CA ARG A 66 4.73 7.84 -2.26
C ARG A 66 4.19 9.20 -2.67
N ALA A 67 3.85 9.39 -3.95
CA ALA A 67 3.23 10.62 -4.40
C ALA A 67 1.79 10.75 -3.88
N GLU A 68 1.03 9.65 -3.87
CA GLU A 68 -0.31 9.57 -3.28
C GLU A 68 -0.28 9.81 -1.77
N GLU A 69 0.64 9.17 -1.03
CA GLU A 69 0.83 9.42 0.41
C GLU A 69 1.08 10.89 0.71
N ARG A 70 1.95 11.55 -0.06
CA ARG A 70 2.21 12.99 0.09
C ARG A 70 0.96 13.82 -0.15
N LYS A 71 0.14 13.47 -1.16
CA LYS A 71 -1.14 14.17 -1.43
C LYS A 71 -2.12 14.01 -0.27
N HIS A 72 -2.27 12.80 0.27
CA HIS A 72 -3.14 12.53 1.41
C HIS A 72 -2.69 13.31 2.67
N GLN A 73 -1.38 13.36 2.94
CA GLN A 73 -0.83 14.12 4.07
C GLN A 73 -1.05 15.63 3.94
N GLN A 74 -0.86 16.18 2.73
CA GLN A 74 -1.09 17.62 2.46
C GLN A 74 -2.57 18.01 2.61
N ASN A 75 -3.50 17.15 2.18
CA ASN A 75 -4.93 17.38 2.32
C ASN A 75 -5.40 17.31 3.78
N GLY A 76 -4.82 16.41 4.59
CA GLY A 76 -5.09 16.33 6.03
C GLY A 76 -4.57 17.55 6.81
N ALA A 77 -3.39 18.06 6.46
CA ALA A 77 -2.81 19.26 7.07
C ALA A 77 -3.65 20.52 6.80
N ARG A 78 -4.14 20.69 5.55
CA ARG A 78 -5.03 21.81 5.18
C ARG A 78 -6.35 21.80 5.96
N ARG A 79 -6.95 20.63 6.17
CA ARG A 79 -8.20 20.50 6.94
C ARG A 79 -8.04 20.84 8.43
N ARG A 80 -6.88 20.54 9.02
CA ARG A 80 -6.55 20.91 10.41
C ARG A 80 -6.23 22.40 10.59
N GLY A 81 -5.73 23.08 9.56
CA GLY A 81 -5.51 24.53 9.59
C GLY A 81 -6.81 25.35 9.65
N ASN A 82 -7.86 24.89 8.95
CA ASN A 82 -9.15 25.60 8.86
C ASN A 82 -10.06 25.44 10.08
N SER A 83 -9.74 24.55 11.03
CA SER A 83 -10.55 24.29 12.23
C SER A 83 -10.15 25.13 13.46
N LYS A 84 -9.14 26.01 13.33
CA LYS A 84 -8.69 26.94 14.38
C LYS A 84 -9.19 28.38 14.19
N ALA A 85 -10.08 28.63 13.24
CA ALA A 85 -10.64 29.95 12.95
C ALA A 85 -12.16 29.95 13.18
N HIS A 86 -12.60 29.78 14.43
CA HIS A 86 -13.92 30.17 14.93
C HIS A 86 -13.89 30.29 16.45
#